data_AF-A0A7W7Y3C1-F1
#
_entry.id   AF-A0A7W7Y3C1-F1
#
_cell.length_a   1.000
_cell.length_b   1.000
_cell.length_c   1.000
_cell.angle_alpha   90.00
_cell.angle_beta   90.00
_cell.angle_gamma   90.00
#
_symmetry.space_group_name_H-M   'P 1'
#
loop_
_entity.id
_entity.type
_entity.pdbx_description
1 polymer ?
#
loop_
_entity_poly.entity_id
_entity_poly.type
_entity_poly.pdbx_seq_one_letter_code
_entity_poly.pdbx_strand_id
1 'polypeptide(L)'
;MNRPELQLCLRILRSGNQLVVWRLERLARSLKDLISIIHDLEERGIGFVSLTESIDTTTSTGKLIFHVFGALAELERNLVRERTMAGLVAARVRGRKGGRRHAMSKDDVRKAVAMLSDPNITKSVVTGHFKVSKATLNSSLKREGYKI
;
A
#
# COMPACT_ATOMS: atom_id res chain seq x y z
N MET A 1 -10.92 2.20 5.17
CA MET A 1 -11.55 1.39 4.11
C MET A 1 -13.06 1.41 4.30
N ASN A 2 -13.83 1.97 3.36
CA ASN A 2 -15.30 2.02 3.40
C ASN A 2 -15.92 0.66 3.03
N ARG A 3 -16.44 -0.09 4.00
CA ARG A 3 -17.34 -1.23 3.82
C ARG A 3 -18.39 -1.19 4.94
N PRO A 4 -19.27 -0.17 4.94
CA PRO A 4 -20.09 0.15 6.09
C PRO A 4 -21.02 -1.02 6.49
N GLU A 5 -21.53 -1.78 5.53
CA GLU A 5 -22.42 -2.91 5.77
C GLU A 5 -21.67 -4.10 6.39
N LEU A 6 -20.46 -4.41 5.91
CA LEU A 6 -19.63 -5.44 6.54
C LEU A 6 -19.22 -5.02 7.95
N GLN A 7 -18.83 -3.76 8.16
CA GLN A 7 -18.48 -3.26 9.49
C GLN A 7 -19.67 -3.31 10.46
N LEU A 8 -20.87 -3.00 9.97
CA LEU A 8 -22.10 -3.12 10.74
C LEU A 8 -22.39 -4.58 11.08
N CYS A 9 -22.31 -5.48 10.10
CA CYS A 9 -22.45 -6.92 10.31
C CYS A 9 -21.48 -7.45 11.38
N LEU A 10 -20.19 -7.15 11.23
CA LEU A 10 -19.15 -7.56 12.19
C LEU A 10 -19.39 -7.01 13.60
N ARG A 11 -19.97 -5.82 13.73
CA ARG A 11 -20.30 -5.20 15.03
C ARG A 11 -21.50 -5.87 15.72
N ILE A 12 -22.47 -6.34 14.94
CA ILE A 12 -23.69 -6.95 15.47
C ILE A 12 -23.44 -8.38 15.97
N LEU A 13 -22.50 -9.11 15.36
CA LEU A 13 -22.19 -10.49 15.73
C LEU A 13 -21.72 -10.62 17.19
N ARG A 14 -22.20 -11.68 17.85
CA ARG A 14 -21.88 -12.02 19.24
C ARG A 14 -21.34 -13.44 19.33
N SER A 15 -20.66 -13.75 20.43
CA SER A 15 -20.23 -15.12 20.74
C SER A 15 -21.37 -16.13 20.59
N GLY A 16 -21.08 -17.28 20.00
CA GLY A 16 -22.06 -18.31 19.65
C GLY A 16 -22.81 -18.06 18.33
N ASN A 17 -22.66 -16.90 17.69
CA ASN A 17 -23.16 -16.68 16.33
C ASN A 17 -22.22 -17.33 15.29
N GLN A 18 -22.72 -17.44 14.06
CA GLN A 18 -21.91 -17.81 12.90
C GLN A 18 -22.07 -16.77 11.79
N LEU A 19 -20.96 -16.33 11.21
CA LEU A 19 -20.97 -15.56 9.97
C LEU A 19 -20.91 -16.52 8.79
N VAL A 20 -22.02 -16.59 8.04
CA VAL A 20 -22.12 -17.42 6.83
C VAL A 20 -21.95 -16.54 5.60
N VAL A 21 -21.08 -16.94 4.69
CA VAL A 21 -20.88 -16.27 3.40
C VAL A 21 -21.01 -17.25 2.24
N TRP A 22 -21.47 -16.75 1.10
CA TRP A 22 -21.53 -17.56 -0.11
C TRP A 22 -20.12 -17.97 -0.60
N ARG A 23 -19.19 -17.00 -0.63
CA ARG A 23 -17.82 -17.13 -1.11
C ARG A 23 -16.86 -16.23 -0.36
N LEU A 24 -15.60 -16.64 -0.25
CA LEU A 24 -14.54 -15.89 0.44
C LEU A 24 -14.26 -14.51 -0.19
N GLU A 25 -14.34 -14.41 -1.52
CA GLU A 25 -14.11 -13.16 -2.26
C GLU A 25 -15.11 -12.04 -1.91
N ARG A 26 -16.29 -12.40 -1.39
CA ARG A 26 -17.28 -11.43 -0.92
C ARG A 26 -16.98 -10.90 0.48
N LEU A 27 -16.22 -11.64 1.28
CA LEU A 27 -15.88 -11.26 2.64
C LEU A 27 -14.66 -10.36 2.69
N ALA A 28 -13.63 -10.59 1.87
CA ALA A 28 -12.34 -9.91 2.01
C ALA A 28 -11.71 -9.54 0.66
N ARG A 29 -10.94 -8.43 0.64
CA ARG A 29 -10.25 -7.94 -0.58
C ARG A 29 -8.86 -8.53 -0.79
N SER A 30 -8.36 -9.25 0.21
CA SER A 30 -7.09 -9.97 0.13
C SER A 30 -7.12 -11.11 1.13
N LEU A 31 -6.26 -12.10 0.94
CA LEU A 31 -6.17 -13.22 1.87
C LEU A 31 -5.73 -12.78 3.28
N LYS A 32 -4.90 -11.73 3.39
CA LYS A 32 -4.56 -11.09 4.68
C LYS A 32 -5.79 -10.53 5.40
N ASP A 33 -6.63 -9.83 4.64
CA ASP A 33 -7.87 -9.24 5.13
C ASP A 33 -8.83 -10.35 5.61
N LEU A 34 -8.90 -11.45 4.86
CA LEU A 34 -9.69 -12.63 5.23
C LEU A 34 -9.21 -13.26 6.55
N ILE A 35 -7.91 -13.53 6.66
CA ILE A 35 -7.29 -14.11 7.86
C ILE A 35 -7.53 -13.21 9.06
N SER A 36 -7.36 -11.90 8.91
CA SER A 36 -7.59 -10.93 9.98
C SER A 36 -9.04 -10.92 10.46
N ILE A 37 -10.02 -10.97 9.54
CA ILE A 37 -11.44 -11.00 9.89
C ILE A 37 -11.77 -12.30 10.63
N ILE A 38 -11.33 -13.44 10.12
CA ILE A 38 -11.69 -14.74 10.72
C ILE A 38 -11.00 -14.92 12.08
N HIS A 39 -9.78 -14.41 12.25
CA HIS A 39 -9.11 -14.39 13.55
C HIS A 39 -9.86 -13.52 14.57
N ASP A 40 -10.37 -12.34 14.17
CA ASP A 40 -11.23 -11.51 15.03
C ASP A 40 -12.51 -12.26 15.43
N LEU A 41 -13.16 -12.93 14.47
CA LEU A 41 -14.34 -13.73 14.75
C LEU A 41 -14.03 -14.86 15.73
N GLU A 42 -12.92 -15.57 15.55
CA GLU A 42 -12.50 -16.66 16.44
C GLU A 42 -12.22 -16.16 17.87
N GLU A 43 -11.46 -15.07 18.04
CA GLU A 43 -11.20 -14.45 19.35
C GLU A 43 -12.49 -14.07 20.08
N ARG A 44 -13.52 -13.68 19.32
CA ARG A 44 -14.84 -13.32 19.83
C ARG A 44 -15.78 -14.51 20.02
N GLY A 45 -15.34 -15.74 19.75
CA GLY A 45 -16.16 -16.95 19.85
C GLY A 45 -17.27 -17.01 18.78
N ILE A 46 -17.07 -16.37 17.64
CA ILE A 46 -17.98 -16.36 16.49
C ILE A 46 -17.48 -17.36 15.46
N GLY A 47 -18.34 -18.28 15.03
CA GLY A 47 -18.03 -19.22 13.96
C GLY A 47 -18.02 -18.57 12.58
N PHE A 48 -17.33 -19.18 11.63
CA PHE A 48 -17.31 -18.73 10.24
C PHE A 48 -17.57 -19.91 9.30
N VAL A 49 -18.46 -19.71 8.33
CA VAL A 49 -18.82 -20.72 7.33
C VAL A 49 -18.77 -20.10 5.93
N SER A 50 -18.09 -20.77 5.00
CA SER A 50 -18.13 -20.46 3.57
C SER A 50 -18.79 -21.60 2.80
N LEU A 51 -19.90 -21.28 2.12
CA LEU A 51 -20.73 -22.30 1.46
C LEU A 51 -20.06 -22.92 0.24
N THR A 52 -19.39 -22.11 -0.60
CA THR A 52 -18.80 -22.63 -1.85
C THR A 52 -17.51 -23.40 -1.59
N GLU A 53 -16.70 -22.93 -0.65
CA GLU A 53 -15.40 -23.53 -0.31
C GLU A 53 -15.54 -24.66 0.72
N SER A 54 -16.75 -24.93 1.23
CA SER A 54 -17.04 -25.93 2.26
C SER A 54 -16.13 -25.80 3.49
N ILE A 55 -15.86 -24.56 3.90
CA ILE A 55 -15.04 -24.25 5.08
C ILE A 55 -15.97 -23.93 6.22
N ASP A 56 -15.83 -24.64 7.35
CA ASP A 56 -16.56 -24.37 8.59
C ASP A 56 -15.57 -24.34 9.77
N THR A 57 -15.26 -23.13 10.27
CA THR A 57 -14.32 -22.94 11.37
C THR A 57 -14.92 -23.27 12.74
N THR A 58 -16.15 -23.76 12.81
CA THR A 58 -16.69 -24.33 14.05
C THR A 58 -16.29 -25.79 14.25
N THR A 59 -15.75 -26.43 13.21
CA THR A 59 -15.17 -27.77 13.27
C THR A 59 -13.66 -27.72 13.44
N SER A 60 -13.08 -28.69 14.16
CA SER A 60 -11.61 -28.79 14.32
C SER A 60 -10.89 -28.91 12.98
N THR A 61 -11.47 -29.66 12.04
CA THR A 61 -10.93 -29.84 10.68
C THR A 61 -10.97 -28.53 9.89
N GLY A 62 -12.09 -27.80 9.92
CA GLY A 62 -12.21 -26.55 9.19
C GLY A 62 -11.31 -25.45 9.76
N LYS A 63 -11.09 -25.41 11.08
CA LYS A 63 -10.06 -24.54 11.69
C LYS A 63 -8.66 -24.88 11.18
N LEU A 64 -8.28 -26.16 11.17
CA LEU A 64 -6.96 -26.59 10.67
C LEU A 64 -6.76 -26.18 9.21
N ILE A 65 -7.73 -26.50 8.34
CA ILE A 65 -7.69 -26.15 6.91
C ILE A 65 -7.54 -24.62 6.76
N PHE A 66 -8.27 -23.85 7.55
CA PHE A 66 -8.19 -22.40 7.53
C PHE A 66 -6.80 -21.88 7.92
N HIS A 67 -6.20 -22.39 9.01
CA HIS A 67 -4.84 -22.01 9.41
C HIS A 67 -3.79 -22.39 8.37
N VAL A 68 -3.93 -23.55 7.72
CA VAL A 68 -3.05 -23.97 6.62
C VAL A 68 -3.15 -22.99 5.45
N PHE A 69 -4.36 -22.60 5.03
CA PHE A 69 -4.53 -21.56 4.01
C PHE A 69 -3.93 -20.22 4.45
N GLY A 70 -4.06 -19.88 5.73
CA GLY A 70 -3.44 -18.70 6.32
C GLY A 70 -1.91 -18.70 6.18
N ALA A 71 -1.26 -19.81 6.53
CA ALA A 71 0.18 -19.98 6.42
C ALA A 71 0.66 -19.96 4.95
N LEU A 72 -0.07 -20.62 4.05
CA LEU A 72 0.25 -20.62 2.62
C LEU A 72 0.15 -19.22 2.01
N ALA A 73 -0.84 -18.43 2.42
CA ALA A 73 -1.00 -17.04 2.01
C ALA A 73 0.22 -16.17 2.34
N GLU A 74 0.72 -16.34 3.55
CA GLU A 74 1.85 -15.59 4.06
C GLU A 74 3.12 -15.98 3.32
N LEU A 75 3.32 -17.29 3.10
CA LEU A 75 4.41 -17.81 2.29
C LEU A 75 4.40 -17.23 0.88
N GLU A 76 3.27 -17.26 0.18
CA GLU A 76 3.15 -16.72 -1.18
C GLU A 76 3.51 -15.22 -1.23
N ARG A 77 2.99 -14.44 -0.28
CA ARG A 77 3.33 -13.01 -0.20
C ARG A 77 4.82 -12.79 0.04
N ASN A 78 5.44 -13.58 0.91
CA ASN A 78 6.86 -13.47 1.19
C ASN A 78 7.69 -13.79 -0.06
N LEU A 79 7.35 -14.86 -0.78
CA LEU A 79 8.01 -15.20 -2.05
C LEU A 79 7.87 -14.11 -3.12
N VAL A 80 6.69 -13.51 -3.27
CA VAL A 80 6.49 -12.38 -4.20
C VAL A 80 7.36 -11.19 -3.81
N ARG A 81 7.45 -10.88 -2.52
CA ARG A 81 8.29 -9.79 -1.99
C ARG A 81 9.78 -10.07 -2.25
N GLU A 82 10.25 -11.27 -1.94
CA GLU A 82 11.64 -11.69 -2.18
C GLU A 82 12.02 -11.55 -3.65
N ARG A 83 11.19 -12.08 -4.55
CA ARG A 83 11.41 -11.98 -5.99
C ARG A 83 11.43 -10.52 -6.47
N THR A 84 10.53 -9.70 -5.95
CA THR A 84 10.48 -8.26 -6.27
C THR A 84 11.75 -7.56 -5.82
N MET A 85 12.23 -7.84 -4.61
CA MET A 85 13.46 -7.26 -4.09
C MET A 85 14.68 -7.69 -4.89
N ALA A 86 14.80 -8.98 -5.23
CA ALA A 86 15.86 -9.48 -6.10
C ALA A 86 15.86 -8.77 -7.46
N GLY A 87 14.69 -8.59 -8.08
CA GLY A 87 14.54 -7.84 -9.33
C GLY A 87 14.95 -6.38 -9.21
N LEU A 88 14.58 -5.70 -8.11
CA LEU A 88 14.97 -4.31 -7.83
C LEU A 88 16.48 -4.16 -7.62
N VAL A 89 17.11 -5.11 -6.92
CA VAL A 89 18.58 -5.14 -6.74
C VAL A 89 19.26 -5.31 -8.09
N ALA A 90 18.86 -6.30 -8.89
CA ALA A 90 19.42 -6.52 -10.21
C ALA A 90 19.24 -5.31 -11.15
N ALA A 91 18.07 -4.65 -11.10
CA ALA A 91 17.83 -3.44 -11.88
C ALA A 91 18.73 -2.27 -11.44
N ARG A 92 18.98 -2.14 -10.13
CA ARG A 92 19.87 -1.11 -9.59
C ARG A 92 21.33 -1.34 -9.98
N VAL A 93 21.79 -2.59 -9.99
CA VAL A 93 23.13 -2.97 -10.51
C VAL A 93 23.28 -2.59 -11.98
N ARG A 94 22.22 -2.75 -12.79
CA ARG A 94 22.18 -2.28 -14.19
C ARG A 94 22.03 -0.75 -14.35
N GLY A 95 22.13 0.02 -13.26
CA GLY A 95 22.06 1.49 -13.30
C GLY A 95 20.65 2.08 -13.30
N ARG A 96 19.58 1.27 -13.22
CA ARG A 96 18.21 1.81 -13.12
C ARG A 96 17.98 2.37 -11.72
N LYS A 97 17.89 3.70 -11.62
CA LYS A 97 17.45 4.40 -10.41
C LYS A 97 15.92 4.48 -10.40
N GLY A 98 15.27 3.64 -9.59
CA GLY A 98 13.81 3.66 -9.39
C GLY A 98 13.31 4.89 -8.63
N GLY A 99 12.01 4.97 -8.39
CA GLY A 99 11.36 6.09 -7.67
C GLY A 99 10.82 7.19 -8.59
N ARG A 100 10.25 8.23 -7.97
CA ARG A 100 9.69 9.39 -8.70
C ARG A 100 10.82 10.18 -9.37
N ARG A 101 10.67 10.49 -10.65
CA ARG A 101 11.59 11.38 -11.38
C ARG A 101 11.55 12.78 -10.76
N HIS A 102 12.71 13.45 -10.74
CA HIS A 102 12.78 14.83 -10.31
C HIS A 102 11.85 15.72 -11.15
N ALA A 103 11.17 16.65 -10.50
CA ALA A 103 10.24 17.57 -11.16
C ALA A 103 10.97 18.66 -11.98
N MET A 104 12.22 18.98 -11.63
CA MET A 104 13.08 19.90 -12.37
C MET A 104 14.35 19.19 -12.82
N SER A 105 14.63 19.25 -14.12
CA SER A 105 15.88 18.79 -14.72
C SER A 105 17.04 19.71 -14.33
N LYS A 106 18.28 19.29 -14.63
CA LYS A 106 19.45 20.16 -14.43
C LYS A 106 19.37 21.44 -15.25
N ASP A 107 18.77 21.37 -16.44
CA ASP A 107 18.57 22.52 -17.32
C ASP A 107 17.54 23.50 -16.74
N ASP A 108 16.44 22.98 -16.20
CA ASP A 108 15.43 23.79 -15.52
C ASP A 108 16.01 24.51 -14.30
N VAL A 109 16.88 23.83 -13.54
CA VAL A 109 17.56 24.45 -12.40
C VAL A 109 18.49 25.58 -12.86
N ARG A 110 19.28 25.37 -13.93
CA ARG A 110 20.13 26.45 -14.49
C ARG A 110 19.31 27.65 -14.95
N LYS A 111 18.20 27.42 -15.64
CA LYS A 111 17.27 28.48 -16.06
C LYS A 111 16.65 29.21 -14.86
N ALA A 112 16.24 28.47 -13.83
CA ALA A 112 15.71 29.05 -12.61
C ALA A 112 16.73 29.92 -11.87
N VAL A 113 18.01 29.51 -11.83
CA VAL A 113 19.10 30.31 -11.26
C VAL A 113 19.31 31.60 -12.06
N ALA A 114 19.31 31.52 -13.40
CA ALA A 114 19.43 32.69 -14.26
C ALA A 114 18.26 33.68 -14.04
N MET A 115 17.03 33.17 -13.92
CA MET A 115 15.87 34.00 -13.58
C MET A 115 16.02 34.67 -12.21
N LEU A 116 16.51 33.95 -11.19
CA LEU A 116 16.71 34.49 -9.84
C LEU A 116 17.92 35.45 -9.73
N SER A 117 18.72 35.59 -10.79
CA SER A 117 19.84 36.53 -10.81
C SER A 117 19.37 37.97 -11.03
N ASP A 118 18.16 38.16 -11.57
CA ASP A 118 17.50 39.47 -11.63
C ASP A 118 16.88 39.80 -10.26
N PRO A 119 17.29 40.91 -9.61
CA PRO A 119 16.77 41.33 -8.30
C PRO A 119 15.25 41.53 -8.26
N ASN A 120 14.60 41.76 -9.41
CA ASN A 120 13.16 41.98 -9.50
C ASN A 120 12.35 40.66 -9.60
N ILE A 121 13.01 39.52 -9.86
CA ILE A 121 12.34 38.24 -10.02
C ILE A 121 12.30 37.49 -8.69
N THR A 122 11.09 37.33 -8.15
CA THR A 122 10.90 36.58 -6.91
C THR A 122 10.82 35.08 -7.15
N LYS A 123 11.14 34.28 -6.12
CA LYS A 123 10.95 32.83 -6.12
C LYS A 123 9.51 32.41 -6.47
N SER A 124 8.50 33.27 -6.20
CA SER A 124 7.10 33.01 -6.55
C SER A 124 6.86 32.98 -8.06
N VAL A 125 7.46 33.94 -8.79
CA VAL A 125 7.36 34.02 -10.25
C VAL A 125 8.01 32.80 -10.89
N VAL A 126 9.20 32.42 -10.42
CA VAL A 126 9.93 31.24 -10.90
C VAL A 126 9.14 29.95 -10.64
N THR A 127 8.55 29.79 -9.46
CA THR A 127 7.69 28.63 -9.18
C THR A 127 6.46 28.55 -10.08
N GLY A 128 5.85 29.69 -10.41
CA GLY A 128 4.73 29.77 -11.35
C GLY A 128 5.13 29.35 -12.77
N HIS A 129 6.28 29.83 -13.24
CA HIS A 129 6.82 29.50 -14.56
C HIS A 129 7.09 27.99 -14.73
N PHE A 130 7.78 27.38 -13.76
CA PHE A 130 8.10 25.94 -13.81
C PHE A 130 6.96 25.04 -13.31
N LYS A 131 5.83 25.62 -12.85
CA LYS A 131 4.68 24.89 -12.26
C LYS A 131 5.10 23.93 -11.13
N VAL A 132 6.01 24.38 -10.28
CA VAL A 132 6.51 23.62 -9.12
C VAL A 132 6.28 24.37 -7.82
N SER A 133 6.24 23.67 -6.70
CA SER A 133 6.18 24.32 -5.38
C SER A 133 7.51 25.00 -5.02
N LYS A 134 7.46 25.99 -4.13
CA LYS A 134 8.66 26.62 -3.54
C LYS A 134 9.60 25.58 -2.90
N ALA A 135 9.04 24.55 -2.25
CA ALA A 135 9.80 23.44 -1.68
C ALA A 135 10.56 22.64 -2.75
N THR A 136 9.92 22.37 -3.89
CA THR A 136 10.54 21.67 -5.03
C THR A 136 11.66 22.51 -5.66
N LEU A 137 11.44 23.82 -5.82
CA LEU A 137 12.45 24.74 -6.34
C LEU A 137 13.69 24.78 -5.42
N ASN A 138 13.49 25.03 -4.12
CA ASN A 138 14.58 25.10 -3.15
C ASN A 138 15.35 23.76 -3.03
N SER A 139 14.62 22.63 -3.03
CA SER A 139 15.26 21.30 -2.98
C SER A 139 16.08 21.03 -4.24
N SER A 140 15.61 21.50 -5.41
CA SER A 140 16.32 21.33 -6.68
C SER A 140 17.55 22.23 -6.77
N LEU A 141 17.48 23.47 -6.28
CA LEU A 141 18.64 24.38 -6.18
C LEU A 141 19.72 23.81 -5.25
N LYS A 142 19.32 23.35 -4.06
CA LYS A 142 20.23 22.71 -3.10
C LYS A 142 20.87 21.44 -3.68
N ARG A 143 20.12 20.63 -4.43
CA ARG A 143 20.62 19.41 -5.09
C ARG A 143 21.73 19.69 -6.09
N GLU A 144 21.63 20.77 -6.86
CA GLU A 144 22.66 21.17 -7.84
C GLU A 144 23.72 22.12 -7.24
N GLY A 145 23.70 22.39 -5.93
CA GLY A 145 24.73 23.14 -5.22
C GLY A 145 24.57 24.66 -5.17
N TYR A 146 23.43 25.20 -5.63
CA TYR A 146 23.16 26.63 -5.59
C TYR A 146 22.66 27.07 -4.20
N LYS A 147 23.32 28.09 -3.61
CA LYS A 147 22.87 28.78 -2.40
C LYS A 147 22.34 30.16 -2.79
N ILE A 148 21.02 30.27 -2.96
CA ILE A 148 20.30 31.50 -3.34
C ILE A 148 19.12 31.72 -2.41
#